data_AF-A0A231R002-F1
#
_entry.id   AF-A0A231R002-F1
#
_cell.length_a   1.000
_cell.length_b   1.000
_cell.length_c   1.000
_cell.angle_alpha   90.00
_cell.angle_beta   90.00
_cell.angle_gamma   90.00
#
_symmetry.space_group_name_H-M   'P 1'
#
loop_
_entity.id
_entity.type
_entity.pdbx_description
1 polymer ?
#
loop_
_entity_poly.entity_id
_entity_poly.type
_entity_poly.pdbx_seq_one_letter_code
_entity_poly.pdbx_strand_id
1 'polypeptide(L)'
;MIMSIPCEIQKQESCIRLYGVSAFAAMLAMKRGLNQELAAIAGLLHNYYFYKTGIDDFPGISSSEAVRPLLRDMNILSEKEQTTILRAIFYQGDRSGIHGPYEEIVKDAGLLQGYFQNTGRSAAPQDSARLRKVLHELTIPIIDLPGEEYSPGGVEDRQDMDRRSKLADIAETLAGLNIAGVPGDRRYREICKYWPGPAVYQELQNGWCAAFVYYCCWQAGFQLPIRYPNGIYRLAGVGAWLEWAQLSETGFLYHDEHDGFAPRRGDIVIYDKLLSNDPHDHIGIVLACDEKEITVAEGNRDNRNYSSVVNRDRGRCILGYIRIDNNYAFHFSGEYSPIL
;
A
#
# COMPACT_ATOMS: atom_id res chain seq x y z
N MET A 1 -15.96 -4.25 -8.07
CA MET A 1 -14.50 -4.43 -8.23
C MET A 1 -14.14 -5.24 -9.47
N ILE A 2 -14.74 -6.42 -9.69
CA ILE A 2 -14.36 -7.35 -10.76
C ILE A 2 -14.69 -6.82 -12.18
N MET A 3 -15.72 -5.99 -12.31
CA MET A 3 -16.14 -5.44 -13.61
C MET A 3 -15.13 -4.49 -14.27
N SER A 4 -14.13 -4.00 -13.53
CA SER A 4 -13.05 -3.18 -14.11
C SER A 4 -11.93 -4.01 -14.74
N ILE A 5 -11.98 -5.35 -14.64
CA ILE A 5 -10.99 -6.25 -15.25
C ILE A 5 -11.32 -6.40 -16.75
N PRO A 6 -10.41 -6.04 -17.68
CA PRO A 6 -10.70 -6.08 -19.12
C PRO A 6 -10.83 -7.50 -19.68
N CYS A 7 -10.07 -8.46 -19.17
CA CYS A 7 -10.07 -9.84 -19.66
C CYS A 7 -11.20 -10.67 -19.02
N GLU A 8 -12.09 -11.25 -19.83
CA GLU A 8 -13.21 -12.05 -19.33
C GLU A 8 -12.76 -13.31 -18.58
N ILE A 9 -11.69 -13.98 -19.03
CA ILE A 9 -11.16 -15.16 -18.33
C ILE A 9 -10.68 -14.75 -16.94
N GLN A 10 -9.87 -13.70 -16.83
CA GLN A 10 -9.41 -13.18 -15.55
C GLN A 10 -10.58 -12.74 -14.67
N LYS A 11 -11.63 -12.16 -15.26
CA LYS A 11 -12.85 -11.76 -14.55
C LYS A 11 -13.55 -12.98 -13.93
N GLN A 12 -13.72 -14.05 -14.70
CA GLN A 12 -14.31 -15.30 -14.24
C GLN A 12 -13.47 -15.95 -13.13
N GLU A 13 -12.16 -16.07 -13.32
CA GLU A 13 -11.23 -16.60 -12.30
C GLU A 13 -11.28 -15.79 -11.00
N SER A 14 -11.37 -14.46 -11.12
CA SER A 14 -11.49 -13.54 -9.99
C SER A 14 -12.81 -13.75 -9.23
N CYS A 15 -13.93 -13.89 -9.95
CA CYS A 15 -15.22 -14.23 -9.34
C CYS A 15 -15.14 -15.55 -8.57
N ILE A 16 -14.63 -16.61 -9.20
CA ILE A 16 -14.52 -17.93 -8.58
C ILE A 16 -13.70 -17.85 -7.29
N ARG A 17 -12.57 -17.12 -7.32
CA ARG A 17 -11.73 -16.95 -6.14
C ARG A 17 -12.44 -16.18 -5.02
N LEU A 18 -12.98 -15.01 -5.31
CA LEU A 18 -13.56 -14.14 -4.28
C LEU A 18 -14.82 -14.74 -3.65
N TYR A 19 -15.73 -15.29 -4.46
CA TYR A 19 -16.91 -15.98 -3.94
C TYR A 19 -16.54 -17.29 -3.24
N GLY A 20 -15.51 -18.00 -3.71
CA GLY A 20 -14.99 -19.20 -3.05
C GLY A 20 -14.46 -18.90 -1.65
N VAL A 21 -13.60 -17.89 -1.49
CA VAL A 21 -13.09 -17.45 -0.18
C VAL A 21 -14.24 -16.96 0.72
N SER A 22 -15.17 -16.17 0.19
CA SER A 22 -16.34 -15.70 0.93
C SER A 22 -17.20 -16.86 1.46
N ALA A 23 -17.49 -17.86 0.62
CA ALA A 23 -18.28 -19.03 1.01
C ALA A 23 -17.57 -19.90 2.05
N PHE A 24 -16.27 -20.18 1.87
CA PHE A 24 -15.49 -20.91 2.87
C PHE A 24 -15.40 -20.14 4.20
N ALA A 25 -15.25 -18.83 4.16
CA ALA A 25 -15.21 -18.00 5.36
C ALA A 25 -16.53 -18.06 6.13
N ALA A 26 -17.68 -17.98 5.44
CA ALA A 26 -19.00 -18.13 6.06
C ALA A 26 -19.19 -19.53 6.67
N MET A 27 -18.82 -20.59 5.94
CA MET A 27 -18.89 -21.96 6.43
C MET A 27 -18.03 -22.18 7.68
N LEU A 28 -16.78 -21.68 7.68
CA LEU A 28 -15.89 -21.77 8.83
C LEU A 28 -16.43 -20.96 10.01
N ALA A 29 -16.97 -19.76 9.78
CA ALA A 29 -17.62 -18.97 10.82
C ALA A 29 -18.79 -19.71 11.45
N MET A 30 -19.65 -20.34 10.64
CA MET A 30 -20.76 -21.17 11.12
C MET A 30 -20.24 -22.29 12.04
N LYS A 31 -19.23 -23.04 11.59
CA LYS A 31 -18.65 -24.15 12.34
C LYS A 31 -17.98 -23.70 13.65
N ARG A 32 -17.37 -22.51 13.66
CA ARG A 32 -16.65 -21.93 14.80
C ARG A 32 -17.54 -21.08 15.71
N GLY A 33 -18.85 -21.00 15.45
CA GLY A 33 -19.80 -20.26 16.29
C GLY A 33 -19.70 -18.73 16.19
N LEU A 34 -19.33 -18.21 15.02
CA LEU A 34 -19.14 -16.78 14.73
C LEU A 34 -20.17 -16.28 13.72
N ASN A 35 -20.27 -14.95 13.59
CA ASN A 35 -21.16 -14.34 12.60
C ASN A 35 -20.65 -14.61 11.16
N GLN A 36 -21.45 -15.34 10.39
CA GLN A 36 -21.16 -15.76 9.02
C GLN A 36 -21.10 -14.59 8.03
N GLU A 37 -21.93 -13.57 8.23
CA GLU A 37 -22.02 -12.41 7.34
C GLU A 37 -20.72 -11.59 7.39
N LEU A 38 -20.20 -11.32 8.59
CA LEU A 38 -18.92 -10.61 8.74
C LEU A 38 -17.76 -11.37 8.09
N ALA A 39 -17.74 -12.70 8.25
CA ALA A 39 -16.73 -13.55 7.63
C ALA A 39 -16.86 -13.58 6.10
N ALA A 40 -18.09 -13.68 5.58
CA ALA A 40 -18.36 -13.61 4.14
C ALA A 40 -17.93 -12.27 3.55
N ILE A 41 -18.23 -11.15 4.21
CA ILE A 41 -17.84 -9.80 3.76
C ILE A 41 -16.31 -9.69 3.74
N ALA A 42 -15.63 -10.07 4.82
CA ALA A 42 -14.17 -10.06 4.87
C ALA A 42 -13.55 -10.94 3.78
N GLY A 43 -14.05 -12.16 3.60
CA GLY A 43 -13.60 -13.08 2.55
C GLY A 43 -13.86 -12.56 1.13
N LEU A 44 -14.96 -11.84 0.90
CA LEU A 44 -15.27 -11.24 -0.41
C LEU A 44 -14.35 -10.03 -0.72
N LEU A 45 -13.97 -9.27 0.30
CA LEU A 45 -13.23 -8.02 0.16
C LEU A 45 -11.72 -8.16 0.40
N HIS A 46 -11.23 -9.36 0.79
CA HIS A 46 -9.83 -9.57 1.19
C HIS A 46 -8.82 -9.04 0.15
N ASN A 47 -9.05 -9.27 -1.14
CA ASN A 47 -8.15 -8.81 -2.21
C ASN A 47 -8.68 -7.62 -3.00
N TYR A 48 -9.51 -6.77 -2.37
CA TYR A 48 -10.15 -5.63 -3.03
C TYR A 48 -9.17 -4.73 -3.79
N TYR A 49 -8.03 -4.42 -3.18
CA TYR A 49 -7.03 -3.52 -3.77
C TYR A 49 -6.39 -4.11 -5.02
N PHE A 50 -5.98 -5.38 -4.97
CA PHE A 50 -5.40 -6.09 -6.11
C PHE A 50 -6.36 -6.11 -7.30
N TYR A 51 -7.64 -6.44 -7.12
CA TYR A 51 -8.57 -6.48 -8.24
C TYR A 51 -8.96 -5.11 -8.80
N LYS A 52 -8.69 -4.04 -8.05
CA LYS A 52 -8.90 -2.67 -8.51
C LYS A 52 -7.70 -2.07 -9.22
N THR A 53 -6.50 -2.47 -8.84
CA THR A 53 -5.26 -1.81 -9.27
C THR A 53 -4.34 -2.75 -10.06
N GLY A 54 -4.47 -4.06 -9.89
CA GLY A 54 -3.50 -5.05 -10.35
C GLY A 54 -2.19 -5.06 -9.56
N ILE A 55 -2.12 -4.35 -8.42
CA ILE A 55 -0.94 -4.29 -7.55
C ILE A 55 -1.10 -5.32 -6.44
N ASP A 56 -0.12 -6.22 -6.32
CA ASP A 56 -0.16 -7.36 -5.40
C ASP A 56 0.68 -7.15 -4.13
N ASP A 57 1.48 -6.08 -4.05
CA ASP A 57 2.25 -5.80 -2.84
C ASP A 57 1.34 -5.34 -1.68
N PHE A 58 1.69 -5.78 -0.48
CA PHE A 58 0.96 -5.51 0.76
C PHE A 58 -0.55 -5.78 0.64
N PRO A 59 -0.97 -6.97 0.15
CA PRO A 59 -2.35 -7.20 -0.31
C PRO A 59 -3.38 -7.00 0.80
N GLY A 60 -3.06 -7.42 2.04
CA GLY A 60 -3.92 -7.19 3.20
C GLY A 60 -3.98 -5.73 3.64
N ILE A 61 -2.82 -5.08 3.77
CA ILE A 61 -2.73 -3.69 4.22
C ILE A 61 -3.47 -2.77 3.24
N SER A 62 -3.12 -2.83 1.96
CA SER A 62 -3.71 -1.97 0.94
C SER A 62 -5.19 -2.27 0.70
N SER A 63 -5.62 -3.53 0.78
CA SER A 63 -7.04 -3.88 0.68
C SER A 63 -7.86 -3.41 1.87
N SER A 64 -7.34 -3.55 3.09
CA SER A 64 -8.04 -3.03 4.28
C SER A 64 -8.25 -1.53 4.17
N GLU A 65 -7.24 -0.77 3.74
CA GLU A 65 -7.35 0.67 3.60
C GLU A 65 -8.30 1.08 2.46
N ALA A 66 -8.23 0.39 1.32
CA ALA A 66 -9.11 0.68 0.18
C ALA A 66 -10.58 0.35 0.49
N VAL A 67 -10.84 -0.64 1.35
CA VAL A 67 -12.18 -1.09 1.76
C VAL A 67 -12.75 -0.22 2.88
N ARG A 68 -11.92 0.34 3.77
CA ARG A 68 -12.36 1.15 4.91
C ARG A 68 -13.39 2.25 4.57
N PRO A 69 -13.14 3.18 3.63
CA PRO A 69 -14.14 4.20 3.31
C PRO A 69 -15.42 3.58 2.74
N LEU A 70 -15.32 2.46 2.01
CA LEU A 70 -16.50 1.75 1.49
C LEU A 70 -17.36 1.19 2.64
N LEU A 71 -16.76 0.60 3.69
CA LEU A 71 -17.52 0.12 4.85
C LEU A 71 -18.17 1.27 5.63
N ARG A 72 -17.41 2.35 5.84
CA ARG A 72 -17.89 3.56 6.52
C ARG A 72 -19.07 4.19 5.79
N ASP A 73 -18.93 4.41 4.48
CA ASP A 73 -19.91 5.14 3.68
C ASP A 73 -21.19 4.31 3.43
N MET A 74 -21.11 2.97 3.51
CA MET A 74 -22.32 2.13 3.49
C MET A 74 -23.21 2.38 4.72
N ASN A 75 -22.63 2.73 5.87
CA ASN A 75 -23.34 3.07 7.10
C ASN A 75 -24.37 2.02 7.57
N ILE A 76 -24.10 0.74 7.29
CA ILE A 76 -24.93 -0.41 7.71
C ILE A 76 -24.25 -1.30 8.78
N LEU A 77 -22.96 -1.08 9.04
CA LEU A 77 -22.14 -1.86 9.97
C LEU A 77 -21.74 -0.98 11.16
N SER A 78 -21.80 -1.52 12.36
CA SER A 78 -21.25 -0.88 13.56
C SER A 78 -19.72 -0.74 13.48
N GLU A 79 -19.14 0.18 14.25
CA GLU A 79 -17.68 0.34 14.30
C GLU A 79 -16.95 -0.96 14.62
N LYS A 80 -17.46 -1.75 15.57
CA LYS A 80 -16.90 -3.06 15.93
C LYS A 80 -16.90 -4.05 14.76
N GLU A 81 -17.97 -4.07 13.97
CA GLU A 81 -18.09 -4.93 12.78
C GLU A 81 -17.14 -4.47 11.68
N GLN A 82 -17.04 -3.15 11.45
CA GLN A 82 -16.08 -2.58 10.51
C GLN A 82 -14.64 -2.94 10.91
N THR A 83 -14.26 -2.73 12.17
CA THR A 83 -12.93 -3.10 12.69
C THR A 83 -12.67 -4.59 12.51
N THR A 84 -13.65 -5.44 12.78
CA THR A 84 -13.54 -6.90 12.62
C THR A 84 -13.23 -7.29 11.16
N ILE A 85 -13.99 -6.73 10.21
CA ILE A 85 -13.77 -6.98 8.78
C ILE A 85 -12.40 -6.46 8.34
N LEU A 86 -12.05 -5.23 8.70
CA LEU A 86 -10.79 -4.60 8.29
C LEU A 86 -9.57 -5.33 8.83
N ARG A 87 -9.59 -5.78 10.08
CA ARG A 87 -8.51 -6.59 10.65
C ARG A 87 -8.37 -7.94 9.98
N ALA A 88 -9.49 -8.62 9.69
CA ALA A 88 -9.49 -9.89 8.97
C ALA A 88 -8.86 -9.76 7.57
N ILE A 89 -9.14 -8.66 6.87
CA ILE A 89 -8.51 -8.34 5.59
C ILE A 89 -7.02 -7.99 5.77
N PHE A 90 -6.67 -7.16 6.75
CA PHE A 90 -5.30 -6.71 7.00
C PHE A 90 -4.33 -7.87 7.22
N TYR A 91 -4.71 -8.81 8.10
CA TYR A 91 -3.86 -9.92 8.53
C TYR A 91 -3.92 -11.16 7.64
N GLN A 92 -4.66 -11.15 6.53
CA GLN A 92 -4.84 -12.32 5.65
C GLN A 92 -3.52 -12.96 5.16
N GLY A 93 -2.48 -12.13 5.01
CA GLY A 93 -1.17 -12.53 4.48
C GLY A 93 -0.20 -12.99 5.56
N ASP A 94 -0.42 -12.61 6.83
CA ASP A 94 0.42 -13.08 7.93
C ASP A 94 -0.07 -14.44 8.43
N ARG A 95 0.40 -15.48 7.75
CA ARG A 95 0.04 -16.86 8.06
C ARG A 95 0.87 -17.46 9.21
N SER A 96 1.89 -16.73 9.66
CA SER A 96 2.78 -17.14 10.74
C SER A 96 2.24 -16.71 12.12
N GLY A 97 1.65 -15.51 12.19
CA GLY A 97 0.98 -15.00 13.38
C GLY A 97 -0.37 -15.66 13.63
N ILE A 98 -0.74 -15.75 14.91
CA ILE A 98 -2.09 -16.11 15.37
C ILE A 98 -2.79 -14.83 15.79
N HIS A 99 -3.92 -14.52 15.17
CA HIS A 99 -4.70 -13.32 15.42
C HIS A 99 -6.11 -13.65 15.91
N GLY A 100 -7.02 -12.67 15.82
CA GLY A 100 -8.41 -12.84 16.17
C GLY A 100 -9.13 -13.90 15.32
N PRO A 101 -10.32 -14.30 15.76
CA PRO A 101 -11.03 -15.43 15.16
C PRO A 101 -11.40 -15.22 13.69
N TYR A 102 -11.68 -13.98 13.26
CA TYR A 102 -12.03 -13.66 11.88
C TYR A 102 -10.81 -13.60 10.96
N GLU A 103 -9.69 -13.10 11.47
CA GLU A 103 -8.38 -13.12 10.82
C GLU A 103 -7.98 -14.56 10.51
N GLU A 104 -8.11 -15.47 11.49
CA GLU A 104 -7.80 -16.88 11.28
C GLU A 104 -8.76 -17.54 10.28
N ILE A 105 -10.04 -17.16 10.28
CA ILE A 105 -11.02 -17.65 9.29
C ILE A 105 -10.64 -17.24 7.87
N VAL A 106 -10.26 -15.98 7.63
CA VAL A 106 -9.92 -15.51 6.27
C VAL A 106 -8.65 -16.18 5.76
N LYS A 107 -7.64 -16.39 6.62
CA LYS A 107 -6.43 -17.15 6.29
C LYS A 107 -6.78 -18.58 5.85
N ASP A 108 -7.62 -19.26 6.63
CA ASP A 108 -8.03 -20.64 6.36
C ASP A 108 -8.90 -20.77 5.11
N ALA A 109 -9.85 -19.85 4.93
CA ALA A 109 -10.72 -19.80 3.75
C ALA A 109 -9.93 -19.58 2.45
N GLY A 110 -8.89 -18.75 2.49
CA GLY A 110 -7.96 -18.56 1.38
C GLY A 110 -7.22 -19.84 0.99
N LEU A 111 -6.75 -20.61 1.97
CA LEU A 111 -6.09 -21.90 1.74
C LEU A 111 -7.05 -22.95 1.18
N LEU A 112 -8.26 -23.06 1.74
CA LEU A 112 -9.30 -23.97 1.24
C LEU A 112 -9.67 -23.65 -0.21
N GLN A 113 -9.86 -22.38 -0.54
CA GLN A 113 -10.13 -21.97 -1.92
C GLN A 113 -9.04 -22.43 -2.88
N GLY A 114 -7.77 -22.22 -2.52
CA GLY A 114 -6.63 -22.61 -3.36
C GLY A 114 -6.52 -24.12 -3.54
N TYR A 115 -6.79 -24.87 -2.47
CA TYR A 115 -6.79 -26.34 -2.45
C TYR A 115 -7.89 -26.92 -3.34
N PHE A 116 -9.16 -26.51 -3.14
CA PHE A 116 -10.29 -27.07 -3.89
C PHE A 116 -10.33 -26.67 -5.37
N GLN A 117 -9.71 -25.55 -5.73
CA GLN A 117 -9.57 -25.14 -7.13
C GLN A 117 -8.38 -25.82 -7.84
N ASN A 118 -7.64 -26.70 -7.14
CA ASN A 118 -6.47 -27.42 -7.66
C ASN A 118 -5.53 -26.50 -8.45
N THR A 119 -5.21 -25.34 -7.87
CA THR A 119 -4.47 -24.29 -8.59
C THR A 119 -3.01 -24.65 -8.92
N GLY A 120 -2.56 -25.87 -8.59
CA GLY A 120 -1.19 -26.36 -8.83
C GLY A 120 -0.10 -25.57 -8.11
N ARG A 121 -0.47 -24.60 -7.26
CA ARG A 121 0.48 -23.77 -6.52
C ARG A 121 1.03 -24.56 -5.35
N SER A 122 2.34 -24.81 -5.38
CA SER A 122 3.08 -25.33 -4.23
C SER A 122 2.88 -24.39 -3.04
N ALA A 123 2.36 -24.93 -1.95
CA ALA A 123 2.06 -24.17 -0.73
C ALA A 123 3.31 -24.17 0.15
N ALA A 124 3.64 -23.03 0.77
CA ALA A 124 4.75 -22.98 1.72
C ALA A 124 4.55 -24.05 2.84
N PRO A 125 5.61 -24.57 3.47
CA PRO A 125 5.46 -25.59 4.52
C PRO A 125 4.48 -25.22 5.62
N GLN A 126 4.43 -23.93 5.98
CA GLN A 126 3.50 -23.36 6.97
C GLN A 126 2.04 -23.42 6.48
N ASP A 127 1.79 -23.08 5.21
CA ASP A 127 0.47 -23.16 4.59
C ASP A 127 -0.04 -24.59 4.57
N SER A 128 0.83 -25.56 4.29
CA SER A 128 0.50 -26.98 4.30
C SER A 128 0.12 -27.47 5.70
N ALA A 129 0.85 -27.05 6.74
CA ALA A 129 0.52 -27.40 8.12
C ALA A 129 -0.83 -26.79 8.55
N ARG A 130 -1.08 -25.54 8.18
CA ARG A 130 -2.34 -24.84 8.45
C ARG A 130 -3.51 -25.48 7.70
N LEU A 131 -3.33 -25.79 6.42
CA LEU A 131 -4.32 -26.47 5.59
C LEU A 131 -4.70 -27.83 6.16
N ARG A 132 -3.73 -28.63 6.62
CA ARG A 132 -4.01 -29.92 7.30
C ARG A 132 -4.90 -29.77 8.53
N LYS A 133 -4.65 -28.74 9.35
CA LYS A 133 -5.46 -28.47 10.55
C LYS A 133 -6.91 -28.17 10.18
N VAL A 134 -7.15 -27.30 9.19
CA VAL A 134 -8.53 -26.96 8.78
C VAL A 134 -9.23 -28.12 8.06
N LEU A 135 -8.53 -28.91 7.23
CA LEU A 135 -9.11 -30.10 6.61
C LEU A 135 -9.52 -31.14 7.66
N HIS A 136 -8.68 -31.36 8.67
CA HIS A 136 -8.99 -32.24 9.80
C HIS A 136 -10.19 -31.72 10.61
N GLU A 137 -10.23 -30.41 10.91
CA GLU A 137 -11.38 -29.76 11.54
C GLU A 137 -12.67 -30.03 10.74
N LEU A 138 -12.60 -30.00 9.41
CA LEU A 138 -13.71 -30.24 8.49
C LEU A 138 -13.96 -31.73 8.18
N THR A 139 -13.21 -32.66 8.79
CA THR A 139 -13.31 -34.11 8.54
C THR A 139 -13.11 -34.51 7.08
N ILE A 140 -12.30 -33.75 6.35
CA ILE A 140 -11.99 -34.00 4.93
C ILE A 140 -10.74 -34.90 4.87
N PRO A 141 -10.81 -36.06 4.19
CA PRO A 141 -9.67 -36.96 4.08
C PRO A 141 -8.54 -36.29 3.28
N ILE A 142 -7.32 -36.38 3.81
CA ILE A 142 -6.13 -35.85 3.13
C ILE A 142 -5.71 -36.89 2.09
N ILE A 143 -6.02 -36.62 0.83
CA ILE A 143 -5.57 -37.40 -0.32
C ILE A 143 -4.52 -36.53 -1.01
N ASP A 144 -3.24 -36.90 -0.86
CA ASP A 144 -2.07 -36.29 -1.51
C ASP A 144 -2.00 -34.76 -1.45
N LEU A 145 -1.39 -34.22 -0.39
CA LEU A 145 -0.89 -32.84 -0.47
C LEU A 145 0.30 -32.82 -1.43
N PRO A 146 0.37 -31.89 -2.39
CA PRO A 146 1.48 -31.81 -3.32
C PRO A 146 2.81 -31.78 -2.55
N GLY A 147 3.66 -32.77 -2.87
CA GLY A 147 5.00 -32.92 -2.34
C GLY A 147 5.94 -31.83 -2.83
N GLU A 148 7.00 -31.63 -2.07
CA GLU A 148 7.98 -30.56 -2.21
C GLU A 148 8.66 -30.52 -3.58
N GLU A 149 8.57 -29.38 -4.27
CA GLU A 149 9.65 -28.90 -5.12
C GLU A 149 10.13 -27.56 -4.55
N TYR A 150 11.10 -27.64 -3.65
CA TYR A 150 11.84 -26.48 -3.18
C TYR A 150 12.88 -26.13 -4.25
N SER A 151 12.59 -25.14 -5.09
CA SER A 151 13.63 -24.40 -5.78
C SER A 151 14.05 -23.26 -4.86
N PRO A 152 15.28 -23.22 -4.33
CA PRO A 152 15.79 -22.00 -3.74
C PRO A 152 15.88 -20.99 -4.89
N GLY A 153 14.90 -20.08 -4.94
CA GLY A 153 15.04 -18.86 -5.72
C GLY A 153 16.34 -18.20 -5.27
N GLY A 154 17.25 -18.02 -6.23
CA GLY A 154 18.55 -17.43 -5.97
C GLY A 154 18.39 -16.18 -5.14
N VAL A 155 19.23 -16.05 -4.12
CA VAL A 155 19.51 -14.74 -3.54
C VAL A 155 20.10 -13.96 -4.70
N GLU A 156 19.27 -13.16 -5.37
CA GLU A 156 19.77 -12.13 -6.26
C GLU A 156 20.70 -11.29 -5.40
N ASP A 157 21.97 -11.34 -5.79
CA ASP A 157 23.03 -10.48 -5.29
C ASP A 157 22.47 -9.06 -5.36
N ARG A 158 22.03 -8.52 -4.22
CA ARG A 158 21.64 -7.10 -4.12
C ARG A 158 22.93 -6.34 -4.35
N GLN A 159 23.27 -6.11 -5.61
CA GLN A 159 24.17 -5.03 -5.97
C GLN A 159 23.65 -3.82 -5.21
N ASP A 160 24.53 -3.27 -4.39
CA ASP A 160 24.34 -2.11 -3.54
C ASP A 160 24.01 -0.89 -4.41
N MET A 161 22.82 -0.91 -5.00
CA MET A 161 22.30 0.14 -5.86
C MET A 161 21.79 1.22 -4.93
N ASP A 162 22.39 2.41 -5.03
CA ASP A 162 21.95 3.58 -4.31
C ASP A 162 20.52 3.97 -4.74
N ARG A 163 19.53 3.40 -4.02
CA ARG A 163 18.09 3.59 -4.30
C ARG A 163 17.68 5.05 -4.18
N ARG A 164 18.33 5.85 -3.34
CA ARG A 164 18.11 7.30 -3.26
C ARG A 164 18.60 8.02 -4.52
N SER A 165 19.78 7.67 -5.05
CA SER A 165 20.21 8.22 -6.34
C SER A 165 19.24 7.83 -7.47
N LYS A 166 18.82 6.55 -7.51
CA LYS A 166 17.80 6.07 -8.45
C LYS A 166 16.46 6.83 -8.30
N LEU A 167 16.04 7.12 -7.07
CA LEU A 167 14.84 7.92 -6.78
C LEU A 167 14.93 9.31 -7.40
N ALA A 168 16.06 10.00 -7.24
CA ALA A 168 16.26 11.31 -7.85
C ALA A 168 16.26 11.26 -9.38
N ASP A 169 16.91 10.27 -10.00
CA ASP A 169 16.97 10.13 -11.45
C ASP A 169 15.58 9.88 -12.06
N ILE A 170 14.77 9.04 -11.41
CA ILE A 170 13.38 8.79 -11.78
C ILE A 170 12.55 10.07 -11.65
N ALA A 171 12.69 10.77 -10.51
CA ALA A 171 11.93 11.98 -10.23
C ALA A 171 12.27 13.10 -11.23
N GLU A 172 13.55 13.32 -11.52
CA GLU A 172 14.02 14.28 -12.51
C GLU A 172 13.46 13.98 -13.90
N THR A 173 13.52 12.72 -14.32
CA THR A 173 12.96 12.26 -15.59
C THR A 173 11.46 12.53 -15.67
N LEU A 174 10.68 12.06 -14.69
CA LEU A 174 9.22 12.21 -14.69
C LEU A 174 8.76 13.66 -14.52
N ALA A 175 9.51 14.47 -13.76
CA ALA A 175 9.25 15.90 -13.63
C ALA A 175 9.53 16.65 -14.93
N GLY A 176 10.61 16.32 -15.65
CA GLY A 176 10.95 16.91 -16.95
C GLY A 176 9.96 16.59 -18.08
N LEU A 177 9.12 15.56 -17.90
CA LEU A 177 8.09 15.15 -18.86
C LEU A 177 6.83 16.04 -18.88
N ASN A 178 6.74 17.04 -17.99
CA ASN A 178 5.59 17.94 -17.84
C ASN A 178 4.26 17.19 -17.81
N ILE A 179 4.14 16.23 -16.90
CA ILE A 179 2.94 15.41 -16.74
C ILE A 179 1.81 16.32 -16.28
N ALA A 180 0.70 16.36 -17.03
CA ALA A 180 -0.45 17.15 -16.64
C ALA A 180 -1.29 16.37 -15.62
N GLY A 181 -1.64 17.00 -14.49
CA GLY A 181 -2.43 16.43 -13.40
C GLY A 181 -3.91 16.26 -13.73
N VAL A 182 -4.23 15.77 -14.92
CA VAL A 182 -5.59 15.60 -15.43
C VAL A 182 -5.82 14.17 -15.91
N PRO A 183 -7.03 13.60 -15.79
CA PRO A 183 -7.31 12.21 -16.18
C PRO A 183 -7.02 11.87 -17.64
N GLY A 184 -6.89 12.89 -18.51
CA GLY A 184 -6.48 12.74 -19.90
C GLY A 184 -5.03 12.29 -20.07
N ASP A 185 -4.13 12.61 -19.14
CA ASP A 185 -2.73 12.21 -19.21
C ASP A 185 -2.57 10.78 -18.67
N ARG A 186 -2.09 9.86 -19.52
CA ARG A 186 -1.86 8.46 -19.14
C ARG A 186 -0.90 8.33 -17.95
N ARG A 187 0.15 9.15 -17.89
CA ARG A 187 1.19 9.06 -16.84
C ARG A 187 0.63 9.48 -15.48
N TYR A 188 -0.22 10.50 -15.47
CA TYR A 188 -0.96 10.89 -14.27
C TYR A 188 -1.90 9.79 -13.78
N ARG A 189 -2.59 9.10 -14.70
CA ARG A 189 -3.42 7.93 -14.32
C ARG A 189 -2.61 6.80 -13.70
N GLU A 190 -1.40 6.53 -14.18
CA GLU A 190 -0.52 5.52 -13.58
C GLU A 190 -0.08 5.91 -12.15
N ILE A 191 0.14 7.21 -11.88
CA ILE A 191 0.42 7.71 -10.53
C ILE A 191 -0.80 7.54 -9.63
N CYS A 192 -1.99 7.93 -10.11
CA CYS A 192 -3.24 7.86 -9.33
C CYS A 192 -3.72 6.43 -9.08
N LYS A 193 -3.25 5.46 -9.87
CA LYS A 193 -3.65 4.04 -9.82
C LYS A 193 -3.55 3.41 -8.43
N TYR A 194 -2.64 3.90 -7.59
CA TYR A 194 -2.44 3.43 -6.22
C TYR A 194 -3.58 3.79 -5.26
N TRP A 195 -4.47 4.73 -5.60
CA TRP A 195 -5.61 5.07 -4.76
C TRP A 195 -6.92 4.86 -5.55
N PRO A 196 -7.49 3.64 -5.57
CA PRO A 196 -8.60 3.27 -6.46
C PRO A 196 -9.99 3.84 -6.05
N GLY A 197 -10.04 5.02 -5.45
CA GLY A 197 -11.27 5.70 -5.05
C GLY A 197 -11.99 6.33 -6.26
N PRO A 198 -13.34 6.39 -6.25
CA PRO A 198 -14.10 7.00 -7.35
C PRO A 198 -13.80 8.50 -7.53
N ALA A 199 -13.41 9.18 -6.44
CA ALA A 199 -13.10 10.60 -6.42
C ALA A 199 -11.59 10.91 -6.51
N VAL A 200 -10.72 9.92 -6.76
CA VAL A 200 -9.26 10.12 -6.69
C VAL A 200 -8.75 11.30 -7.52
N TYR A 201 -9.28 11.49 -8.73
CA TYR A 201 -8.86 12.59 -9.60
C TYR A 201 -9.33 13.96 -9.11
N GLN A 202 -10.44 14.02 -8.37
CA GLN A 202 -10.93 15.24 -7.73
C GLN A 202 -10.14 15.51 -6.44
N GLU A 203 -9.90 14.48 -5.63
CA GLU A 203 -9.12 14.58 -4.38
C GLU A 203 -7.67 15.01 -4.63
N LEU A 204 -7.06 14.55 -5.72
CA LEU A 204 -5.68 14.86 -6.08
C LEU A 204 -5.56 16.08 -7.01
N GLN A 205 -6.67 16.70 -7.39
CA GLN A 205 -6.65 17.89 -8.24
C GLN A 205 -5.87 19.01 -7.55
N ASN A 206 -4.80 19.49 -8.18
CA ASN A 206 -3.88 20.49 -7.61
C ASN A 206 -3.22 20.05 -6.28
N GLY A 207 -3.26 18.77 -5.91
CA GLY A 207 -2.76 18.24 -4.64
C GLY A 207 -1.95 16.95 -4.77
N TRP A 208 -1.46 16.63 -5.97
CA TRP A 208 -0.84 15.33 -6.27
C TRP A 208 0.69 15.28 -6.09
N CYS A 209 1.29 16.27 -5.43
CA CYS A 209 2.73 16.29 -5.16
C CYS A 209 3.19 15.07 -4.34
N ALA A 210 2.47 14.71 -3.27
CA ALA A 210 2.78 13.52 -2.48
C ALA A 210 2.52 12.21 -3.24
N ALA A 211 1.48 12.16 -4.08
CA ALA A 211 1.24 11.01 -4.96
C ALA A 211 2.37 10.82 -5.99
N PHE A 212 2.93 11.91 -6.53
CA PHE A 212 4.10 11.87 -7.40
C PHE A 212 5.34 11.33 -6.68
N VAL A 213 5.63 11.83 -5.47
CA VAL A 213 6.76 11.35 -4.66
C VAL A 213 6.61 9.86 -4.32
N TYR A 214 5.41 9.44 -3.91
CA TYR A 214 5.08 8.04 -3.65
C TYR A 214 5.36 7.15 -4.86
N TYR A 215 4.91 7.58 -6.06
CA TYR A 215 5.15 6.85 -7.29
C TYR A 215 6.64 6.71 -7.59
N CYS A 216 7.42 7.80 -7.44
CA CYS A 216 8.87 7.77 -7.64
C CYS A 216 9.55 6.82 -6.65
N CYS A 217 9.16 6.83 -5.37
CA CYS A 217 9.66 5.90 -4.35
C CYS A 217 9.41 4.44 -4.77
N TRP A 218 8.21 4.12 -5.23
CA TRP A 218 7.87 2.79 -5.72
C TRP A 218 8.72 2.35 -6.91
N GLN A 219 8.93 3.22 -7.90
CA GLN A 219 9.79 2.92 -9.06
C GLN A 219 11.28 2.78 -8.68
N ALA A 220 11.71 3.49 -7.63
CA ALA A 220 13.05 3.34 -7.05
C ALA A 220 13.19 2.10 -6.16
N GLY A 221 12.11 1.36 -5.93
CA GLY A 221 12.04 0.15 -5.11
C GLY A 221 11.70 0.42 -3.64
N PHE A 222 11.51 1.66 -3.20
CA PHE A 222 10.95 2.01 -1.88
C PHE A 222 9.45 1.73 -1.86
N GLN A 223 9.11 0.44 -1.78
CA GLN A 223 7.73 -0.02 -1.71
C GLN A 223 7.15 0.29 -0.33
N LEU A 224 6.08 1.07 -0.34
CA LEU A 224 5.33 1.51 0.84
C LEU A 224 3.86 1.14 0.67
N PRO A 225 3.10 0.85 1.74
CA PRO A 225 1.66 0.71 1.64
C PRO A 225 1.00 2.06 1.33
N ILE A 226 -0.22 2.07 0.79
CA ILE A 226 -0.92 3.32 0.40
C ILE A 226 -1.28 4.24 1.59
N ARG A 227 -1.22 3.70 2.81
CA ARG A 227 -1.33 4.35 4.12
C ARG A 227 -0.48 3.53 5.08
N TYR A 228 0.32 4.17 5.92
CA TYR A 228 1.01 3.46 7.00
C TYR A 228 -0.03 2.84 7.94
N PRO A 229 0.12 1.60 8.43
CA PRO A 229 -0.83 1.02 9.37
C PRO A 229 -1.07 1.94 10.57
N ASN A 230 -2.34 2.16 10.91
CA ASN A 230 -2.80 3.09 11.96
C ASN A 230 -2.52 4.58 11.71
N GLY A 231 -1.86 4.95 10.60
CA GLY A 231 -1.54 6.35 10.32
C GLY A 231 -2.79 7.18 10.06
N ILE A 232 -2.80 8.50 10.21
CA ILE A 232 -4.01 9.33 10.04
C ILE A 232 -4.31 9.56 8.55
N TYR A 233 -3.28 9.78 7.75
CA TYR A 233 -3.40 10.17 6.33
C TYR A 233 -2.84 9.10 5.39
N ARG A 234 -3.33 9.09 4.14
CA ARG A 234 -2.76 8.26 3.06
C ARG A 234 -1.49 8.90 2.52
N LEU A 235 -0.53 8.10 2.02
CA LEU A 235 0.74 8.59 1.45
C LEU A 235 0.60 9.39 0.14
N ALA A 236 -0.64 9.60 -0.32
CA ALA A 236 -0.98 10.61 -1.32
C ALA A 236 -1.02 12.04 -0.77
N GLY A 237 -0.94 12.24 0.55
CA GLY A 237 -0.92 13.55 1.22
C GLY A 237 0.36 13.75 2.02
N VAL A 238 0.85 15.00 2.08
CA VAL A 238 2.13 15.37 2.71
C VAL A 238 2.17 15.02 4.19
N GLY A 239 1.07 15.20 4.92
CA GLY A 239 0.98 14.86 6.35
C GLY A 239 1.31 13.39 6.66
N ALA A 240 0.97 12.46 5.76
CA ALA A 240 1.30 11.04 5.94
C ALA A 240 2.81 10.78 5.87
N TRP A 241 3.54 11.54 5.05
CA TRP A 241 5.00 11.42 4.94
C TRP A 241 5.71 11.90 6.19
N LEU A 242 5.21 12.98 6.80
CA LEU A 242 5.74 13.49 8.06
C LEU A 242 5.46 12.53 9.21
N GLU A 243 4.22 12.06 9.33
CA GLU A 243 3.85 11.05 10.33
C GLU A 243 4.74 9.83 10.21
N TRP A 244 4.86 9.25 9.00
CA TRP A 244 5.68 8.09 8.74
C TRP A 244 7.16 8.31 9.01
N ALA A 245 7.72 9.47 8.67
CA ALA A 245 9.15 9.76 8.85
C ALA A 245 9.54 10.04 10.31
N GLN A 246 8.58 10.35 11.19
CA GLN A 246 8.79 10.63 12.61
C GLN A 246 8.62 9.40 13.51
N LEU A 247 8.14 8.27 12.96
CA LEU A 247 7.96 7.05 13.75
C LEU A 247 9.30 6.56 14.32
N SER A 248 9.25 5.90 15.47
CA SER A 248 10.43 5.38 16.16
C SER A 248 11.26 4.40 15.32
N GLU A 249 10.58 3.64 14.47
CA GLU A 249 11.16 2.61 13.60
C GLU A 249 11.75 3.16 12.30
N THR A 250 11.42 4.39 11.91
CA THR A 250 11.94 5.05 10.71
C THR A 250 12.91 6.16 11.09
N GLY A 251 12.48 7.16 11.87
CA GLY A 251 13.31 8.27 12.31
C GLY A 251 14.00 9.00 11.15
N PHE A 252 13.33 9.12 10.00
CA PHE A 252 13.91 9.65 8.76
C PHE A 252 13.76 11.16 8.60
N LEU A 253 12.99 11.83 9.47
CA LEU A 253 12.79 13.27 9.40
C LEU A 253 13.96 14.03 10.03
N TYR A 254 14.50 14.98 9.27
CA TYR A 254 15.49 15.97 9.71
C TYR A 254 14.91 17.36 9.51
N HIS A 255 14.75 18.14 10.58
CA HIS A 255 14.28 19.51 10.47
C HIS A 255 15.34 20.39 9.78
N ASP A 256 14.90 21.35 8.98
CA ASP A 256 15.82 22.26 8.33
C ASP A 256 16.57 23.11 9.36
N GLU A 257 17.83 23.43 9.06
CA GLU A 257 18.79 24.12 9.94
C GLU A 257 19.05 23.47 11.32
N HIS A 258 18.41 22.33 11.63
CA HIS A 258 18.65 21.56 12.84
C HIS A 258 19.79 20.55 12.62
N ASP A 259 20.63 20.36 13.63
CA ASP A 259 21.70 19.35 13.68
C ASP A 259 22.74 19.37 12.53
N GLY A 260 22.82 20.48 11.79
CA GLY A 260 23.78 20.61 10.67
C GLY A 260 23.48 19.66 9.50
N PHE A 261 22.23 19.21 9.34
CA PHE A 261 21.85 18.32 8.26
C PHE A 261 22.08 18.97 6.89
N ALA A 262 22.87 18.30 6.04
CA ALA A 262 23.07 18.69 4.65
C ALA A 262 22.18 17.82 3.73
N PRO A 263 21.16 18.40 3.06
CA PRO A 263 20.34 17.68 2.11
C PRO A 263 21.18 17.18 0.93
N ARG A 264 20.82 16.01 0.42
CA ARG A 264 21.51 15.33 -0.68
C ARG A 264 20.50 14.94 -1.74
N ARG A 265 21.01 14.71 -2.95
CA ARG A 265 20.24 14.12 -4.05
C ARG A 265 19.53 12.84 -3.56
N GLY A 266 18.24 12.74 -3.83
CA GLY A 266 17.39 11.62 -3.42
C GLY A 266 16.77 11.75 -2.04
N ASP A 267 17.09 12.78 -1.27
CA ASP A 267 16.28 13.14 -0.11
C ASP A 267 14.95 13.74 -0.58
N ILE A 268 13.93 13.65 0.27
CA ILE A 268 12.62 14.24 0.03
C ILE A 268 12.54 15.53 0.84
N VAL A 269 12.12 16.64 0.24
CA VAL A 269 11.91 17.91 0.95
C VAL A 269 10.44 18.11 1.25
N ILE A 270 10.13 18.58 2.46
CA ILE A 270 8.79 18.97 2.90
C ILE A 270 8.77 20.48 3.11
N TYR A 271 7.78 21.14 2.55
CA TYR A 271 7.58 22.58 2.70
C TYR A 271 6.42 22.90 3.62
N ASP A 272 6.51 24.03 4.31
CA ASP A 272 5.46 24.62 5.15
C ASP A 272 5.01 25.96 4.55
N LYS A 273 3.72 26.08 4.23
CA LYS A 273 3.06 27.29 3.73
C LYS A 273 3.71 27.87 2.46
N LEU A 274 4.07 26.99 1.53
CA LEU A 274 4.66 27.37 0.25
C LEU A 274 3.60 27.75 -0.80
N LEU A 275 2.52 26.99 -0.88
CA LEU A 275 1.43 27.06 -1.86
C LEU A 275 0.08 27.47 -1.23
N SER A 276 -0.14 27.19 0.04
CA SER A 276 -1.30 27.61 0.84
C SER A 276 -0.88 28.11 2.23
N ASN A 277 -1.85 28.46 3.09
CA ASN A 277 -1.59 28.79 4.50
C ASN A 277 -1.65 27.56 5.41
N ASP A 278 -1.91 26.39 4.84
CA ASP A 278 -1.99 25.15 5.59
C ASP A 278 -0.57 24.67 5.95
N PRO A 279 -0.42 24.00 7.10
CA PRO A 279 0.85 23.40 7.44
C PRO A 279 1.19 22.27 6.46
N HIS A 280 2.47 22.18 6.12
CA HIS A 280 3.07 21.03 5.42
C HIS A 280 2.42 20.79 4.05
N ASP A 281 2.29 21.85 3.26
CA ASP A 281 1.40 21.92 2.11
C ASP A 281 2.03 21.41 0.81
N HIS A 282 3.35 21.19 0.78
CA HIS A 282 4.04 20.72 -0.42
C HIS A 282 5.22 19.79 -0.14
N ILE A 283 5.56 18.96 -1.13
CA ILE A 283 6.62 17.96 -1.07
C ILE A 283 7.29 17.79 -2.43
N GLY A 284 8.58 17.50 -2.44
CA GLY A 284 9.35 17.22 -3.65
C GLY A 284 10.57 16.34 -3.39
N ILE A 285 11.27 15.94 -4.45
CA ILE A 285 12.50 15.14 -4.35
C ILE A 285 13.69 16.02 -4.71
N VAL A 286 14.70 16.05 -3.85
CA VAL A 286 15.91 16.86 -4.01
C VAL A 286 16.77 16.28 -5.12
N LEU A 287 17.11 17.11 -6.11
CA LEU A 287 17.99 16.76 -7.24
C LEU A 287 19.39 17.32 -7.05
N ALA A 288 19.47 18.56 -6.54
CA ALA A 288 20.68 19.27 -6.19
C ALA A 288 20.36 20.29 -5.09
N CYS A 289 21.35 20.64 -4.27
CA CYS A 289 21.20 21.67 -3.25
C CYS A 289 22.54 22.38 -3.06
N ASP A 290 22.51 23.71 -3.03
CA ASP A 290 23.63 24.55 -2.61
C ASP A 290 23.26 25.40 -1.38
N GLU A 291 24.02 26.46 -1.11
CA GLU A 291 23.79 27.34 0.05
C GLU A 291 22.52 28.19 -0.08
N LYS A 292 22.09 28.54 -1.30
CA LYS A 292 20.99 29.48 -1.55
C LYS A 292 19.83 28.87 -2.29
N GLU A 293 20.08 27.89 -3.14
CA GLU A 293 19.07 27.28 -3.99
C GLU A 293 18.98 25.78 -3.77
N ILE A 294 17.76 25.28 -3.94
CA ILE A 294 17.47 23.85 -3.98
C ILE A 294 16.74 23.53 -5.29
N THR A 295 17.27 22.55 -6.03
CA THR A 295 16.64 22.02 -7.24
C THR A 295 15.84 20.78 -6.87
N VAL A 296 14.56 20.79 -7.21
CA VAL A 296 13.60 19.76 -6.80
C VAL A 296 12.72 19.30 -7.95
N ALA A 297 12.43 18.00 -7.97
CA ALA A 297 11.41 17.40 -8.83
C ALA A 297 10.08 17.36 -8.08
N GLU A 298 9.03 17.93 -8.70
CA GLU A 298 7.71 18.08 -8.07
C GLU A 298 6.59 17.62 -9.00
N GLY A 299 5.52 17.08 -8.41
CA GLY A 299 4.30 16.70 -9.14
C GLY A 299 3.37 17.87 -9.44
N ASN A 300 3.23 18.85 -8.55
CA ASN A 300 2.31 19.98 -8.74
C ASN A 300 3.05 21.31 -8.55
N ARG A 301 3.60 21.85 -9.66
CA ARG A 301 4.29 23.13 -9.59
C ARG A 301 3.31 24.28 -9.40
N ASP A 302 3.48 25.03 -8.31
CA ASP A 302 2.84 26.32 -8.04
C ASP A 302 1.30 26.30 -8.23
N ASN A 303 0.65 25.19 -7.86
CA ASN A 303 -0.79 24.94 -8.07
C ASN A 303 -1.27 25.04 -9.53
N ARG A 304 -0.36 24.84 -10.49
CA ARG A 304 -0.68 24.81 -11.92
C ARG A 304 -0.94 23.41 -12.46
N ASN A 305 -0.89 22.40 -11.59
CA ASN A 305 -1.30 21.03 -11.88
C ASN A 305 -0.47 20.34 -12.97
N TYR A 306 0.85 20.55 -12.97
CA TYR A 306 1.80 19.80 -13.81
C TYR A 306 3.12 19.52 -13.09
N SER A 307 3.77 18.42 -13.46
CA SER A 307 5.09 18.06 -12.92
C SER A 307 6.21 18.91 -13.53
N SER A 308 7.22 19.25 -12.74
CA SER A 308 8.32 20.09 -13.22
C SER A 308 9.55 19.97 -12.33
N VAL A 309 10.73 20.21 -12.91
CA VAL A 309 11.95 20.49 -12.14
C VAL A 309 11.98 21.99 -11.84
N VAL A 310 12.15 22.33 -10.57
CA VAL A 310 12.04 23.71 -10.07
C VAL A 310 13.26 24.04 -9.22
N ASN A 311 13.79 25.24 -9.40
CA ASN A 311 14.74 25.82 -8.46
C ASN A 311 13.96 26.70 -7.48
N ARG A 312 14.17 26.48 -6.18
CA ARG A 312 13.56 27.25 -5.09
C ARG A 312 14.64 27.84 -4.21
N ASP A 313 14.31 28.94 -3.54
CA ASP A 313 15.14 29.52 -2.49
C ASP A 313 15.16 28.57 -1.28
N ARG A 314 16.35 28.19 -0.83
CA ARG A 314 16.56 27.26 0.28
C ARG A 314 16.11 27.87 1.62
N GLY A 315 16.23 29.19 1.80
CA GLY A 315 15.90 29.86 3.05
C GLY A 315 14.40 30.09 3.27
N ARG A 316 13.53 29.47 2.45
CA ARG A 316 12.11 29.81 2.41
C ARG A 316 11.22 28.58 2.49
N CYS A 317 10.34 28.58 3.49
CA CYS A 317 9.22 27.64 3.62
C CYS A 317 9.64 26.17 3.67
N ILE A 318 10.90 25.82 3.95
CA ILE A 318 11.32 24.43 4.15
C ILE A 318 11.04 24.04 5.61
N LEU A 319 10.27 22.97 5.82
CA LEU A 319 10.05 22.38 7.14
C LEU A 319 11.19 21.45 7.53
N GLY A 320 11.66 20.67 6.55
CA GLY A 320 12.70 19.67 6.74
C GLY A 320 12.80 18.70 5.57
N TYR A 321 13.61 17.68 5.78
CA TYR A 321 13.96 16.66 4.80
C TYR A 321 13.69 15.26 5.36
N ILE A 322 13.22 14.37 4.50
CA ILE A 322 13.08 12.94 4.78
C ILE A 322 14.19 12.21 4.02
N ARG A 323 15.10 11.57 4.76
CA ARG A 323 16.15 10.73 4.18
C ARG A 323 15.84 9.26 4.45
N ILE A 324 15.29 8.60 3.45
CA ILE A 324 14.98 7.16 3.51
C ILE A 324 16.27 6.35 3.48
N ASP A 325 16.47 5.43 4.43
CA ASP A 325 17.61 4.53 4.39
C ASP A 325 17.59 3.67 3.11
N ASN A 326 18.72 3.53 2.42
CA ASN A 326 18.79 2.77 1.16
C ASN A 326 18.40 1.29 1.33
N ASN A 327 18.55 0.73 2.53
CA ASN A 327 18.15 -0.63 2.85
C ASN A 327 16.72 -0.72 3.42
N TYR A 328 15.99 0.40 3.49
CA TYR A 328 14.64 0.40 4.01
C TYR A 328 13.76 -0.58 3.25
N ALA A 329 13.16 -1.49 4.01
CA ALA A 329 12.13 -2.41 3.59
C ALA A 329 10.98 -2.26 4.58
N PHE A 330 9.78 -2.04 4.06
CA PHE A 330 8.61 -1.87 4.91
C PHE A 330 8.37 -3.15 5.74
N HIS A 331 8.23 -2.96 7.04
CA HIS A 331 7.83 -4.00 7.99
C HIS A 331 6.93 -3.36 9.05
N PHE A 332 5.86 -4.06 9.42
CA PHE A 332 4.96 -3.65 10.48
C PHE A 332 4.87 -4.76 11.53
N SER A 333 5.27 -4.44 12.76
CA SER A 333 5.28 -5.36 13.91
C SER A 333 4.25 -4.98 14.99
N GLY A 334 3.49 -3.90 14.78
CA GLY A 334 2.49 -3.41 15.72
C GLY A 334 1.15 -4.13 15.65
N GLU A 335 0.22 -3.73 16.52
CA GLU A 335 -1.17 -4.12 16.41
C GLU A 335 -1.92 -3.17 15.47
N TYR A 336 -2.65 -3.74 14.50
CA TYR A 336 -3.50 -2.96 13.61
C TYR A 336 -4.80 -2.56 14.29
N SER A 337 -4.99 -1.25 14.44
CA SER A 337 -6.19 -0.59 14.96
C SER A 337 -6.70 0.39 13.90
N PRO A 338 -7.66 -0.01 13.06
CA PRO A 338 -8.16 0.84 11.98
C PRO A 338 -8.82 2.10 12.53
N ILE A 339 -8.36 3.27 12.07
CA ILE A 339 -9.06 4.55 12.28
C ILE A 339 -10.20 4.64 11.25
N LEU A 340 -11.44 4.44 11.69
CA LEU A 340 -12.65 4.35 10.85
C LEU A 340 -12.99 5.65 10.12
#